data_AF-A0A328EJS8-F1
#
_entry.id   AF-A0A328EJS8-F1
#
_cell.length_a   1.000
_cell.length_b   1.000
_cell.length_c   1.000
_cell.angle_alpha   90.00
_cell.angle_beta   90.00
_cell.angle_gamma   90.00
#
_symmetry.space_group_name_H-M   'P 1'
#
loop_
_entity.id
_entity.type
_entity.pdbx_description
1 polymer ?
#
loop_
_entity_poly.entity_id
_entity_poly.type
_entity_poly.pdbx_seq_one_letter_code
_entity_poly.pdbx_strand_id
1 'polypeptide(L)'
;MNTLFVINAAFNTGQIVATRGVFDLACQNPDFAQFVQKSLNRHVKGDWGDVDDEDKQANDQALKQDTRLLSSYNDDRFPKNGVATIWIITEADRSATTILFPDEY
;
A
#
# COMPACT_ATOMS: atom_id res chain seq x y z
N MET A 1 -10.16 -16.28 8.95
CA MET A 1 -10.06 -15.48 7.71
C MET A 1 -10.70 -14.14 7.97
N ASN A 2 -9.90 -13.10 8.22
CA ASN A 2 -10.41 -11.74 8.36
C ASN A 2 -10.41 -11.13 6.95
N THR A 3 -11.58 -11.12 6.31
CA THR A 3 -11.76 -10.47 5.01
C THR A 3 -11.59 -8.97 5.21
N LEU A 4 -10.55 -8.38 4.60
CA LEU A 4 -10.31 -6.95 4.59
C LEU A 4 -11.41 -6.29 3.74
N PHE A 5 -12.42 -5.70 4.37
CA PHE A 5 -13.42 -4.93 3.63
C PHE A 5 -12.83 -3.59 3.21
N VAL A 6 -12.51 -3.46 1.92
CA VAL A 6 -12.25 -2.18 1.28
C VAL A 6 -13.61 -1.52 0.99
N ILE A 7 -13.89 -0.41 1.67
CA ILE A 7 -15.11 0.38 1.46
C ILE A 7 -14.83 1.55 0.51
N ASN A 8 -15.52 1.58 -0.63
CA ASN A 8 -15.45 2.64 -1.65
C ASN A 8 -14.06 2.86 -2.27
N ALA A 9 -13.54 1.87 -3.00
CA ALA A 9 -12.32 2.03 -3.79
C ALA A 9 -12.56 2.91 -5.02
N ALA A 10 -11.59 3.79 -5.33
CA ALA A 10 -11.58 4.66 -6.50
C ALA A 10 -11.17 3.92 -7.79
N PHE A 11 -10.55 2.75 -7.67
CA PHE A 11 -10.10 1.90 -8.77
C PHE A 11 -10.15 0.41 -8.39
N ASN A 12 -10.04 -0.47 -9.38
CA ASN A 12 -9.96 -1.92 -9.15
C ASN A 12 -8.59 -2.28 -8.54
N THR A 13 -8.59 -2.98 -7.41
CA THR A 13 -7.36 -3.39 -6.71
C THR A 13 -6.83 -4.74 -7.17
N GLY A 14 -7.59 -5.48 -7.98
CA GLY A 14 -7.23 -6.84 -8.35
C GLY A 14 -6.99 -7.73 -7.13
N GLN A 15 -6.04 -8.65 -7.24
CA GLN A 15 -5.61 -9.49 -6.13
C GLN A 15 -4.72 -8.72 -5.16
N ILE A 16 -5.17 -8.58 -3.91
CA ILE A 16 -4.37 -7.96 -2.86
C ILE A 16 -3.47 -9.01 -2.23
N VAL A 17 -2.16 -8.76 -2.26
CA VAL A 17 -1.12 -9.63 -1.69
C VAL A 17 -0.15 -8.81 -0.84
N ALA A 18 0.57 -9.50 0.03
CA ALA A 18 1.67 -8.92 0.80
C ALA A 18 2.90 -9.81 0.67
N THR A 19 4.08 -9.21 0.67
CA THR A 19 5.35 -9.94 0.78
C THR A 19 5.43 -10.70 2.11
N ARG A 20 6.34 -11.67 2.17
CA ARG A 20 6.55 -12.49 3.37
C ARG A 20 6.90 -11.62 4.58
N GLY A 21 7.80 -10.64 4.42
CA GLY A 21 8.20 -9.78 5.54
C GLY A 21 7.04 -8.98 6.11
N VAL A 22 6.24 -8.35 5.26
CA VAL A 22 5.06 -7.59 5.68
C VAL A 22 4.04 -8.51 6.36
N PHE A 23 3.77 -9.68 5.78
CA PHE A 23 2.83 -10.65 6.34
C PHE A 23 3.27 -11.15 7.71
N ASP A 24 4.53 -11.57 7.85
CA ASP A 24 5.06 -12.13 9.09
C ASP A 24 5.05 -11.09 10.21
N LEU A 25 5.41 -9.83 9.93
CA LEU A 25 5.33 -8.75 10.91
C LEU A 25 3.88 -8.45 11.31
N ALA A 26 2.95 -8.43 10.35
CA ALA A 26 1.53 -8.23 10.65
C ALA A 26 0.94 -9.36 11.50
N CYS A 27 1.39 -10.61 11.32
CA CYS A 27 0.98 -11.73 12.17
C CYS A 27 1.50 -11.60 13.61
N GLN A 28 2.68 -11.02 13.80
CA GLN A 28 3.32 -10.90 15.12
C GLN A 28 2.92 -9.61 15.86
N ASN A 29 2.48 -8.59 15.12
CA ASN A 29 2.22 -7.26 15.66
C ASN A 29 0.84 -6.73 15.20
N PRO A 30 -0.18 -6.80 16.09
CA PRO A 30 -1.54 -6.33 15.77
C PRO A 30 -1.62 -4.85 15.37
N ASP A 31 -0.78 -3.99 15.96
CA ASP A 31 -0.78 -2.57 15.62
C ASP A 31 -0.20 -2.34 14.22
N PHE A 32 0.82 -3.11 13.82
CA PHE A 32 1.32 -3.09 12.44
C PHE A 32 0.28 -3.63 11.46
N ALA A 33 -0.44 -4.70 11.80
CA ALA A 33 -1.54 -5.19 10.97
C ALA A 33 -2.63 -4.12 10.77
N GLN A 34 -2.97 -3.37 11.82
CA GLN A 34 -3.90 -2.24 11.72
C GLN A 34 -3.34 -1.11 10.86
N PHE A 35 -2.05 -0.82 10.96
CA PHE A 35 -1.36 0.13 10.10
C PHE A 35 -1.45 -0.27 8.63
N VAL A 36 -1.08 -1.50 8.27
CA VAL A 36 -1.20 -2.04 6.90
C VAL A 36 -2.63 -1.91 6.37
N GLN A 37 -3.63 -2.27 7.18
CA GLN A 37 -5.04 -2.16 6.80
C GLN A 37 -5.46 -0.70 6.54
N LYS A 38 -5.01 0.25 7.38
CA LYS A 38 -5.30 1.69 7.20
C LYS A 38 -4.63 2.22 5.93
N SER A 39 -3.37 1.87 5.71
CA SER A 39 -2.60 2.27 4.53
C SER A 39 -3.21 1.76 3.24
N LEU A 40 -3.64 0.49 3.20
CA LEU A 40 -4.39 -0.06 2.06
C LEU A 40 -5.69 0.72 1.80
N ASN A 41 -6.46 1.02 2.85
CA ASN A 41 -7.69 1.81 2.72
C ASN A 41 -7.45 3.25 2.24
N ARG A 42 -6.26 3.81 2.48
CA ARG A 42 -5.85 5.11 1.94
C ARG A 42 -5.51 4.99 0.45
N HIS A 43 -4.68 4.01 0.08
CA HIS A 43 -4.24 3.77 -1.30
C HIS A 43 -5.43 3.62 -2.26
N VAL A 44 -6.38 2.76 -1.89
CA VAL A 44 -7.57 2.50 -2.71
C VAL A 44 -8.50 3.70 -2.84
N LYS A 45 -8.34 4.74 -2.02
CA LYS A 45 -9.10 5.99 -2.08
C LYS A 45 -8.35 7.12 -2.79
N GLY A 46 -7.16 6.83 -3.33
CA GLY A 46 -6.31 7.83 -3.97
C GLY A 46 -5.54 8.72 -2.99
N ASP A 47 -5.43 8.31 -1.72
CA ASP A 47 -4.50 8.95 -0.79
C ASP A 47 -3.15 8.26 -0.92
N TRP A 48 -2.23 8.90 -1.63
CA TRP A 48 -0.92 8.34 -1.98
C TRP A 48 0.11 8.33 -0.84
N GLY A 49 -0.27 8.85 0.34
CA GLY A 49 0.56 8.85 1.53
C GLY A 49 1.77 9.77 1.44
N ASP A 50 2.93 9.25 1.82
CA ASP A 50 4.18 9.97 2.08
C ASP A 50 5.10 10.04 0.84
N VAL A 51 4.56 9.85 -0.37
CA VAL A 51 5.27 10.18 -1.61
C VAL A 51 5.28 11.70 -1.83
N ASP A 52 6.19 12.19 -2.66
CA ASP A 52 6.24 13.63 -2.97
C ASP A 52 5.06 14.08 -3.86
N ASP A 53 4.92 15.39 -4.06
CA ASP A 53 3.78 15.94 -4.79
C ASP A 53 3.83 15.64 -6.30
N GLU A 54 5.01 15.34 -6.84
CA GLU A 54 5.21 14.97 -8.23
C GLU A 54 4.73 13.53 -8.46
N ASP A 55 5.07 12.61 -7.55
CA ASP A 55 4.59 11.23 -7.52
C ASP A 55 3.07 11.16 -7.28
N LYS A 56 2.51 12.03 -6.42
CA LYS A 56 1.05 12.14 -6.24
C LYS A 56 0.36 12.49 -7.56
N GLN A 57 0.88 13.48 -8.27
CA GLN A 57 0.34 13.87 -9.58
C GLN A 57 0.52 12.76 -10.61
N ALA A 58 1.66 12.06 -10.59
CA ALA A 58 1.89 10.91 -11.45
C ALA A 58 0.85 9.81 -11.21
N ASN A 59 0.53 9.48 -9.96
CA ASN A 59 -0.53 8.53 -9.63
C ASN A 59 -1.91 9.00 -10.13
N ASP A 60 -2.25 10.29 -9.97
CA ASP A 60 -3.52 10.83 -10.45
C ASP A 60 -3.66 10.75 -11.98
N GLN A 61 -2.55 10.87 -12.72
CA GLN A 61 -2.52 10.64 -14.16
C GLN A 61 -2.53 9.15 -14.50
N ALA A 62 -1.84 8.32 -13.73
CA ALA A 62 -1.80 6.87 -13.87
C ALA A 62 -3.18 6.23 -13.72
N LEU A 63 -4.07 6.83 -12.92
CA LEU A 63 -5.49 6.44 -12.86
C LEU A 63 -6.24 6.64 -14.18
N LYS A 64 -5.82 7.56 -15.04
CA LYS A 64 -6.45 7.85 -16.34
C LYS A 64 -5.77 7.12 -17.50
N GLN A 65 -4.51 6.75 -17.32
CA GLN A 65 -3.65 6.16 -18.35
C GLN A 65 -3.42 4.66 -18.14
N ASP A 66 -4.02 4.08 -17.10
CA ASP A 66 -3.85 2.69 -16.69
C ASP A 66 -2.38 2.28 -16.56
N THR A 67 -1.58 3.15 -15.91
CA THR A 67 -0.19 2.84 -15.53
C THR A 67 -0.12 2.47 -14.05
N ARG A 68 1.04 1.95 -13.61
CA ARG A 68 1.26 1.50 -12.24
C ARG A 68 1.03 2.64 -11.24
N LEU A 69 0.40 2.31 -10.12
CA LEU A 69 0.23 3.20 -8.97
C LEU A 69 1.22 2.82 -7.87
N LEU A 70 1.76 3.80 -7.16
CA LEU A 70 2.65 3.59 -6.01
C LEU A 70 2.30 4.57 -4.89
N SER A 71 1.89 4.03 -3.74
CA SER A 71 1.84 4.78 -2.48
C SER A 71 2.96 4.38 -1.54
N SER A 72 3.33 5.31 -0.66
CA SER A 72 4.25 5.08 0.46
C SER A 72 3.56 5.47 1.76
N TYR A 73 3.73 4.69 2.82
CA TYR A 73 3.17 5.03 4.14
C TYR A 73 4.16 4.75 5.24
N ASN A 74 4.30 5.70 6.15
CA ASN A 74 5.24 5.66 7.27
C ASN A 74 4.49 5.71 8.62
N ASP A 75 5.01 5.00 9.64
CA ASP A 75 4.53 5.12 11.03
C ASP A 75 5.70 4.95 11.99
N ASP A 76 6.03 6.00 12.76
CA ASP A 76 7.19 6.04 13.67
C ASP A 76 7.19 4.94 14.76
N ARG A 77 6.06 4.24 14.94
CA ARG A 77 5.91 3.10 15.86
C ARG A 77 6.44 1.78 15.27
N PHE A 78 6.53 1.67 13.95
CA PHE A 78 6.99 0.49 13.21
C PHE A 78 8.24 0.85 12.40
N PRO A 79 9.06 -0.12 11.99
CA PRO A 79 10.34 -0.36 12.66
C PRO A 79 11.36 0.82 12.62
N LYS A 80 11.91 1.12 13.80
CA LYS A 80 13.18 1.84 13.99
C LYS A 80 14.36 0.90 13.73
N ASN A 81 15.41 1.44 13.10
CA ASN A 81 16.53 0.79 12.39
C ASN A 81 16.32 0.56 10.88
N GLY A 82 15.39 1.31 10.28
CA GLY A 82 15.47 1.79 8.89
C GLY A 82 14.81 0.89 7.84
N VAL A 83 13.53 0.99 7.52
CA VAL A 83 12.63 2.15 7.52
C VAL A 83 11.19 1.67 7.79
N ALA A 84 10.40 2.48 8.51
CA ALA A 84 8.99 2.26 8.83
C ALA A 84 8.03 2.37 7.65
N THR A 85 8.53 2.18 6.43
CA THR A 85 7.79 2.46 5.20
C THR A 85 7.25 1.16 4.66
N ILE A 86 5.96 1.13 4.36
CA ILE A 86 5.42 0.15 3.41
C ILE A 86 5.12 0.84 2.10
N TRP A 87 5.42 0.17 1.00
CA TRP A 87 4.91 0.52 -0.31
C TRP A 87 3.65 -0.28 -0.60
N ILE A 88 2.70 0.37 -1.27
CA ILE A 88 1.53 -0.28 -1.84
C ILE A 88 1.53 0.03 -3.33
N ILE A 89 1.70 -1.02 -4.13
CA ILE A 89 1.80 -0.93 -5.58
C ILE A 89 0.57 -1.57 -6.18
N THR A 90 -0.12 -0.89 -7.10
CA THR A 90 -1.12 -1.52 -7.96
C THR A 90 -0.62 -1.55 -9.39
N GLU A 91 -0.61 -2.73 -10.00
CA GLU A 91 -0.12 -2.94 -11.36
C GLU A 91 -0.93 -2.15 -12.40
N ALA A 92 -0.31 -1.85 -13.54
CA ALA A 92 -0.90 -1.07 -14.63
C ALA A 92 -2.25 -1.65 -15.10
N ASP A 93 -2.30 -2.97 -15.29
CA ASP A 93 -3.49 -3.72 -15.68
C ASP A 93 -4.49 -3.97 -14.54
N ARG A 94 -4.21 -3.45 -13.34
CA ARG A 94 -5.00 -3.66 -12.12
C ARG A 94 -5.20 -5.13 -11.75
N SER A 95 -4.28 -6.01 -12.18
CA SER A 95 -4.35 -7.44 -11.86
C SER A 95 -4.04 -7.73 -10.39
N ALA A 96 -3.16 -6.94 -9.77
CA ALA A 96 -2.75 -7.10 -8.39
C ALA A 96 -2.41 -5.77 -7.69
N THR A 97 -2.61 -5.77 -6.37
CA THR A 97 -2.08 -4.77 -5.44
C THR A 97 -1.14 -5.48 -4.45
N THR A 98 0.14 -5.11 -4.46
CA THR A 98 1.17 -5.70 -3.60
C THR A 98 1.56 -4.73 -2.49
N ILE A 99 1.58 -5.23 -1.26
CA ILE A 99 2.07 -4.53 -0.07
C ILE A 99 3.44 -5.11 0.31
N LEU A 100 4.45 -4.27 0.40
CA LEU A 100 5.83 -4.69 0.57
C LEU A 100 6.66 -3.66 1.33
N PHE A 101 7.78 -4.09 1.92
CA PHE A 101 8.81 -3.15 2.34
C PHE A 101 9.62 -2.67 1.12
N PRO A 102 10.19 -1.45 1.14
CA PRO A 102 11.02 -0.94 0.04
C PRO A 102 12.17 -1.87 -0.35
N ASP A 103 12.80 -2.51 0.63
CA ASP A 103 13.93 -3.43 0.41
C ASP A 103 13.52 -4.80 -0.15
N GLU A 104 12.22 -5.08 -0.27
CA GLU A 104 11.67 -6.30 -0.89
C GLU A 104 11.26 -6.08 -2.35
N TYR A 105 11.44 -4.86 -2.89
CA TYR A 105 11.19 -4.52 -4.30
C TYR A 105 12.47 -4.69 -5.14
#